data_AF-A0A7Y5UIE5-F1
#
_entry.id   AF-A0A7Y5UIE5-F1
#
_cell.length_a   1.000
_cell.length_b   1.000
_cell.length_c   1.000
_cell.angle_alpha   90.00
_cell.angle_beta   90.00
_cell.angle_gamma   90.00
#
_symmetry.space_group_name_H-M   'P 1'
#
loop_
_entity.id
_entity.type
_entity.pdbx_description
1 polymer ?
#
loop_
_entity_poly.entity_id
_entity_poly.type
_entity_poly.pdbx_seq_one_letter_code
_entity_poly.pdbx_strand_id
1 'polypeptide(L)'
;RRADPAEIARGEYRVGLHLGHLQTLLGYGDRVDRFAVATRSPQGTAEAVARINDAAFGFRAHRSADIAVETSTTFAVVSRFHRAIGVITVVASAIFLLCIMLLKVEERRRDVAALRLMGISARTVVRSVVLEAAAIAVLGSVAGVAVGVLASAIVNHHYQAVYRTPLRFSIVTTDIVLLAVALSLVLGIAAGWLAARRLVRTPPLALFGR
;
A
#
# COMPACT_ATOMS: atom_id res chain seq x y z
N ARG A 1 8.27 42.08 -24.78
CA ARG A 1 8.29 41.30 -23.52
C ARG A 1 9.46 40.33 -23.63
N ARG A 2 10.62 40.65 -23.04
CA ARG A 2 11.81 39.76 -23.08
C ARG A 2 11.49 38.51 -22.27
N ALA A 3 11.73 37.33 -22.84
CA ALA A 3 11.56 36.06 -22.16
C ALA A 3 12.49 36.00 -20.95
N ASP A 4 11.95 35.56 -19.81
CA ASP A 4 12.67 35.42 -18.55
C ASP A 4 13.68 34.25 -18.68
N PRO A 5 14.99 34.49 -18.55
CA PRO A 5 16.00 33.42 -18.63
C PRO A 5 15.81 32.32 -17.58
N ALA A 6 15.08 32.57 -16.49
CA ALA A 6 14.71 31.55 -15.50
C ALA A 6 13.56 30.62 -15.95
N GLU A 7 12.80 30.98 -17.00
CA GLU A 7 11.86 30.05 -17.65
C GLU A 7 12.56 29.10 -18.62
N ILE A 8 13.61 29.57 -19.30
CA ILE A 8 14.36 28.78 -20.29
C ILE A 8 15.14 27.64 -19.61
N ALA A 9 15.62 27.85 -18.38
CA ALA A 9 16.34 26.86 -17.59
C ALA A 9 15.46 25.72 -17.01
N ARG A 10 14.13 25.81 -17.13
CA ARG A 10 13.20 24.77 -16.63
C ARG A 10 12.82 23.71 -17.67
N GLY A 11 13.15 23.93 -18.94
CA GLY A 11 12.96 22.93 -19.98
C GLY A 11 14.15 21.98 -20.03
N GLU A 12 13.97 20.70 -19.66
CA GLU A 12 14.90 19.67 -20.09
C GLU A 12 14.80 19.54 -21.62
N TYR A 13 15.70 20.18 -22.36
CA TYR A 13 15.81 19.97 -23.79
C TYR A 13 16.50 18.64 -24.04
N ARG A 14 15.75 17.67 -24.58
CA ARG A 14 16.28 16.38 -25.00
C ARG A 14 16.55 16.43 -26.50
N VAL A 15 17.79 16.18 -26.88
CA VAL A 15 18.22 16.15 -28.28
C VAL A 15 18.76 14.75 -28.59
N GLY A 16 18.21 14.10 -29.61
CA GLY A 16 18.70 12.84 -30.13
C GLY A 16 19.60 13.08 -31.34
N LEU A 17 20.82 12.56 -31.31
CA LEU A 17 21.81 12.69 -32.38
C LEU A 17 22.49 11.34 -32.61
N HIS A 18 23.07 11.16 -33.80
CA HIS A 18 23.89 9.99 -34.08
C HIS A 18 25.14 9.98 -33.17
N LEU A 19 25.54 8.81 -32.69
CA LEU A 19 26.60 8.65 -31.69
C LEU A 19 27.92 9.34 -32.12
N GLY A 20 28.33 9.15 -33.38
CA GLY A 20 29.57 9.75 -33.90
C GLY A 20 29.55 11.29 -33.89
N HIS A 21 28.38 11.91 -34.08
CA HIS A 21 28.25 13.37 -33.98
C HIS A 21 28.34 13.84 -32.53
N LEU A 22 27.72 13.12 -31.59
CA LEU A 22 27.82 13.43 -30.15
C LEU A 22 29.26 13.32 -29.64
N GLN A 23 29.98 12.27 -30.04
CA GLN A 23 31.37 12.04 -29.66
C GLN A 23 32.30 13.16 -30.16
N THR A 24 32.05 13.64 -31.39
CA THR A 24 32.80 14.75 -31.99
C THR A 24 32.48 16.07 -31.30
N LEU A 25 31.20 16.36 -31.05
CA LEU A 25 30.74 17.58 -30.39
C LEU A 25 31.22 17.70 -28.95
N LEU A 26 31.26 16.59 -28.21
CA LEU A 26 31.66 16.55 -26.80
C LEU A 26 33.19 16.36 -26.62
N GLY A 27 33.92 16.08 -27.70
CA GLY A 27 35.37 15.80 -27.64
C GLY A 27 35.70 14.49 -26.90
N TYR A 28 34.76 13.55 -26.84
CA TYR A 28 34.91 12.31 -26.06
C TYR A 28 35.75 11.24 -26.77
N GLY A 29 36.00 11.42 -28.07
CA GLY A 29 36.62 10.38 -28.89
C GLY A 29 35.76 9.11 -28.90
N ASP A 30 36.38 7.94 -28.91
CA ASP A 30 35.68 6.65 -28.88
C ASP A 30 35.30 6.22 -27.45
N ARG A 31 34.57 7.08 -26.73
CA ARG A 31 34.10 6.81 -25.36
C ARG A 31 32.60 7.06 -25.25
N VAL A 32 31.97 6.36 -24.31
CA VAL A 32 30.55 6.52 -23.96
C VAL A 32 30.38 6.50 -22.45
N ASP A 33 29.46 7.33 -21.93
CA ASP A 33 29.13 7.35 -20.50
C ASP A 33 28.26 6.17 -20.09
N ARG A 34 27.27 5.86 -20.93
CA ARG A 34 26.28 4.79 -20.72
C ARG A 34 25.85 4.20 -22.05
N PHE A 35 25.64 2.90 -22.07
CA PHE A 35 24.98 2.19 -23.15
C PHE A 35 23.80 1.39 -22.58
N ALA A 36 22.69 1.36 -23.33
CA ALA A 36 21.50 0.61 -22.96
C ALA A 36 21.34 -0.57 -23.93
N VAL A 37 21.19 -1.78 -23.39
CA VAL A 37 20.98 -2.99 -24.18
C VAL A 37 19.56 -3.48 -23.96
N ALA A 38 18.75 -3.46 -25.03
CA ALA A 38 17.41 -4.02 -25.00
C ALA A 38 17.50 -5.55 -25.11
N THR A 39 16.81 -6.26 -24.22
CA THR A 39 16.74 -7.72 -24.22
C THR A 39 15.34 -8.18 -24.58
N ARG A 40 15.22 -9.31 -25.30
CA ARG A 40 13.93 -9.82 -25.81
C ARG A 40 13.10 -10.55 -24.75
N SER A 41 13.71 -11.01 -23.66
CA SER A 41 13.03 -11.68 -22.55
C SER A 41 13.65 -11.33 -21.19
N PRO A 42 12.86 -11.29 -20.11
CA PRO A 42 13.36 -11.04 -18.75
C PRO A 42 14.40 -12.06 -18.27
N GLN A 43 14.26 -13.33 -18.67
CA GLN A 43 15.19 -14.41 -18.33
C GLN A 43 16.54 -14.19 -19.03
N GLY A 44 16.52 -13.78 -20.30
CA GLY A 44 17.73 -13.44 -21.06
C GLY A 44 18.43 -12.18 -20.53
N THR A 45 17.74 -11.32 -19.79
CA THR A 45 18.36 -10.13 -19.19
C THR A 45 19.39 -10.49 -18.12
N ALA A 46 19.08 -11.44 -17.24
CA ALA A 46 20.00 -11.83 -16.16
C ALA A 46 21.29 -12.46 -16.71
N GLU A 47 21.16 -13.34 -17.70
CA GLU A 47 22.29 -13.96 -18.39
C GLU A 47 23.11 -12.92 -19.18
N ALA A 48 22.45 -11.99 -19.87
CA ALA A 48 23.15 -10.92 -20.60
C ALA A 48 23.96 -10.03 -19.65
N VAL A 49 23.40 -9.66 -18.50
CA VAL A 49 24.10 -8.87 -17.48
C VAL A 49 25.34 -9.61 -16.97
N ALA A 50 25.22 -10.91 -16.66
CA ALA A 50 26.34 -11.72 -16.20
C ALA A 50 27.48 -11.76 -17.24
N ARG A 51 27.16 -12.03 -18.52
CA ARG A 51 28.17 -12.04 -19.60
C ARG A 51 28.82 -10.69 -19.84
N ILE A 52 28.05 -9.60 -19.78
CA ILE A 52 28.60 -8.25 -19.95
C ILE A 52 29.54 -7.90 -18.80
N ASN A 53 29.19 -8.23 -17.57
CA ASN A 53 30.05 -7.96 -16.41
C ASN A 53 31.33 -8.80 -16.40
N ASP A 54 31.30 -10.00 -16.99
CA ASP A 54 32.48 -10.85 -17.13
C ASP A 54 33.43 -10.36 -18.24
N ALA A 55 32.87 -9.86 -19.35
CA ALA A 55 33.64 -9.40 -20.50
C ALA A 55 34.06 -7.92 -20.45
N ALA A 56 33.32 -7.07 -19.72
CA ALA A 56 33.56 -5.63 -19.71
C ALA A 56 34.59 -5.23 -18.65
N PHE A 57 35.66 -4.57 -19.07
CA PHE A 57 36.64 -3.98 -18.16
C PHE A 57 36.25 -2.53 -17.82
N GLY A 58 36.06 -2.22 -16.54
CA GLY A 58 35.77 -0.85 -16.06
C GLY A 58 34.30 -0.41 -16.13
N PHE A 59 33.40 -1.27 -16.63
CA PHE A 59 31.96 -1.01 -16.64
C PHE A 59 31.21 -2.10 -15.87
N ARG A 60 30.12 -1.71 -15.19
CA ARG A 60 29.15 -2.67 -14.63
C ARG A 60 27.81 -2.49 -15.31
N ALA A 61 27.31 -3.57 -15.89
CA ALA A 61 25.95 -3.70 -16.34
C ALA A 61 25.03 -4.01 -15.15
N HIS A 62 23.92 -3.30 -15.10
CA HIS A 62 22.83 -3.52 -14.16
C HIS A 62 21.53 -3.57 -14.95
N ARG A 63 20.52 -4.30 -14.45
CA ARG A 63 19.19 -4.23 -15.05
C ARG A 63 18.61 -2.85 -14.78
N SER A 64 17.91 -2.28 -15.75
CA SER A 64 17.26 -0.97 -15.58
C SER A 64 16.30 -0.94 -14.39
N ALA A 65 15.68 -2.08 -14.06
CA ALA A 65 14.87 -2.26 -12.87
C ALA A 65 15.67 -2.15 -11.55
N ASP A 66 16.92 -2.64 -11.52
CA ASP A 66 17.76 -2.61 -10.32
C ASP A 66 18.33 -1.20 -10.09
N ILE A 67 18.75 -0.49 -11.14
CA ILE A 67 19.24 0.91 -11.06
C ILE A 67 18.14 1.86 -10.54
N ALA A 68 16.89 1.64 -10.95
CA ALA A 68 15.74 2.39 -10.44
C ALA A 68 15.53 2.18 -8.93
N VAL A 69 15.90 1.00 -8.42
CA VAL A 69 15.85 0.63 -7.01
C VAL A 69 17.11 1.07 -6.24
N GLU A 70 18.25 1.23 -6.90
CA GLU A 70 19.52 1.59 -6.24
C GLU A 70 19.71 3.12 -6.07
N THR A 71 19.17 3.92 -7.01
CA THR A 71 19.00 5.39 -6.83
C THR A 71 17.99 5.71 -5.71
N SER A 72 17.34 4.69 -5.14
CA SER A 72 16.23 4.76 -4.20
C SER A 72 16.60 4.51 -2.73
N THR A 73 17.85 4.69 -2.26
CA THR A 73 18.14 4.53 -0.82
C THR A 73 17.26 5.46 0.04
N THR A 74 17.07 6.71 -0.37
CA THR A 74 16.12 7.66 0.24
C THR A 74 14.67 7.17 0.13
N PHE A 75 14.24 6.70 -1.04
CA PHE A 75 12.89 6.17 -1.25
C PHE A 75 12.62 4.87 -0.46
N ALA A 76 13.63 4.04 -0.25
CA ALA A 76 13.54 2.80 0.53
C ALA A 76 13.35 3.10 2.01
N VAL A 77 14.04 4.12 2.54
CA VAL A 77 13.84 4.60 3.92
C VAL A 77 12.41 5.12 4.08
N VAL A 78 11.96 6.02 3.19
CA VAL A 78 10.58 6.56 3.22
C VAL A 78 9.54 5.44 3.12
N SER A 79 9.75 4.47 2.23
CA SER A 79 8.86 3.30 2.06
C SER A 79 8.76 2.46 3.34
N ARG A 80 9.89 2.21 4.02
CA ARG A 80 9.92 1.49 5.30
C ARG A 80 9.17 2.24 6.39
N PHE A 81 9.37 3.55 6.51
CA PHE A 81 8.62 4.38 7.45
C PHE A 81 7.12 4.37 7.16
N HIS A 82 6.72 4.52 5.90
CA HIS A 82 5.32 4.48 5.51
C HIS A 82 4.67 3.12 5.83
N ARG A 83 5.39 2.01 5.59
CA ARG A 83 4.96 0.67 5.97
C ARG A 83 4.80 0.52 7.49
N ALA A 84 5.74 1.04 8.27
CA ALA A 84 5.67 0.99 9.73
C ALA A 84 4.45 1.75 10.27
N ILE A 85 4.19 2.96 9.74
CA ILE A 85 2.99 3.73 10.08
C ILE A 85 1.74 2.94 9.71
N GLY A 86 1.68 2.36 8.52
CA GLY A 86 0.56 1.53 8.09
C GLY A 86 0.26 0.37 9.04
N VAL A 87 1.28 -0.35 9.49
CA VAL A 87 1.12 -1.45 10.47
C VAL A 87 0.58 -0.92 11.79
N ILE A 88 1.14 0.17 12.33
CA ILE A 88 0.69 0.77 13.59
C ILE A 88 -0.77 1.23 13.48
N THR A 89 -1.15 1.88 12.37
CA THR A 89 -2.52 2.31 12.13
C THR A 89 -3.49 1.14 12.08
N VAL A 90 -3.14 0.06 11.37
CA VAL A 90 -3.97 -1.15 11.30
C VAL A 90 -4.17 -1.78 12.68
N VAL A 91 -3.11 -1.87 13.49
CA VAL A 91 -3.19 -2.40 14.86
C VAL A 91 -4.05 -1.49 15.75
N ALA A 92 -3.83 -0.18 15.70
CA ALA A 92 -4.61 0.79 16.47
C ALA A 92 -6.11 0.73 16.10
N SER A 93 -6.43 0.66 14.81
CA SER A 93 -7.81 0.51 14.33
C SER A 93 -8.45 -0.82 14.76
N ALA A 94 -7.69 -1.93 14.77
CA ALA A 94 -8.20 -3.22 15.24
C ALA A 94 -8.53 -3.20 16.73
N ILE A 95 -7.66 -2.59 17.56
CA ILE A 95 -7.91 -2.41 19.00
C ILE A 95 -9.12 -1.51 19.21
N PHE A 96 -9.20 -0.40 18.47
CA PHE A 96 -10.33 0.53 18.55
C PHE A 96 -11.66 -0.16 18.21
N LEU A 97 -11.69 -0.95 17.14
CA LEU A 97 -12.86 -1.73 16.76
C LEU A 97 -13.24 -2.75 17.84
N LEU A 98 -12.25 -3.44 18.42
CA LEU A 98 -12.48 -4.37 19.54
C LEU A 98 -13.08 -3.65 20.75
N CYS A 99 -12.57 -2.47 21.11
CA CYS A 99 -13.10 -1.67 22.22
C CYS A 99 -14.57 -1.29 21.98
N ILE A 100 -14.93 -0.84 20.78
CA ILE A 100 -16.32 -0.51 20.44
C ILE A 100 -17.21 -1.75 20.52
N MET A 101 -16.75 -2.90 19.99
CA MET A 101 -17.51 -4.14 20.06
C MET A 101 -17.73 -4.59 21.51
N LEU A 102 -16.72 -4.46 22.36
CA LEU A 102 -16.85 -4.75 23.79
C LEU A 102 -17.86 -3.82 24.47
N LEU A 103 -17.83 -2.51 24.17
CA LEU A 103 -18.79 -1.54 24.71
C LEU A 103 -20.22 -1.88 24.29
N LYS A 104 -20.46 -2.11 22.99
CA LYS A 104 -21.79 -2.48 22.47
C LYS A 104 -22.34 -3.76 23.08
N VAL A 105 -21.45 -4.73 23.32
CA VAL A 105 -21.80 -6.00 23.93
C VAL A 105 -22.17 -5.82 25.41
N GLU A 106 -21.47 -4.95 26.14
CA GLU A 106 -21.77 -4.64 27.53
C GLU A 106 -23.11 -3.90 27.67
N GLU A 107 -23.42 -2.96 26.76
CA GLU A 107 -24.72 -2.26 26.72
C GLU A 107 -25.89 -3.24 26.56
N ARG A 108 -25.72 -4.28 25.73
CA ARG A 108 -26.74 -5.31 25.43
C ARG A 108 -26.67 -6.53 26.36
N ARG A 109 -25.88 -6.45 27.43
CA ARG A 109 -25.60 -7.59 28.31
C ARG A 109 -26.86 -8.17 28.96
N ARG A 110 -27.79 -7.32 29.42
CA ARG A 110 -29.04 -7.75 30.07
C ARG A 110 -29.95 -8.49 29.09
N ASP A 111 -30.06 -8.01 27.86
CA ASP A 111 -30.85 -8.64 26.81
C ASP A 111 -30.28 -10.03 26.47
N VAL A 112 -28.96 -10.13 26.33
CA VAL A 112 -28.28 -11.41 26.07
C VAL A 112 -28.46 -12.39 27.25
N ALA A 113 -28.43 -11.89 28.49
CA ALA A 113 -28.69 -12.71 29.67
C ALA A 113 -30.12 -13.27 29.65
N ALA A 114 -31.11 -12.45 29.34
CA ALA A 114 -32.51 -12.86 29.21
C ALA A 114 -32.70 -13.92 28.10
N LEU A 115 -32.09 -13.69 26.92
CA LEU A 115 -32.12 -14.65 25.81
C LEU A 115 -31.51 -16.00 26.19
N ARG A 116 -30.40 -16.01 26.93
CA ARG A 116 -29.76 -17.24 27.40
C ARG A 116 -30.59 -17.99 28.45
N LEU A 117 -31.33 -17.28 29.30
CA LEU A 117 -32.25 -17.89 30.26
C LEU A 117 -33.47 -18.53 29.58
N MET A 118 -33.90 -17.98 28.44
CA MET A 118 -34.93 -18.56 27.57
C MET A 118 -34.43 -19.75 26.73
N GLY A 119 -33.19 -20.22 26.93
CA GLY A 119 -32.64 -21.40 26.27
C GLY A 119 -31.90 -21.13 24.95
N ILE A 120 -31.71 -19.87 24.54
CA ILE A 120 -30.94 -19.56 23.33
C ILE A 120 -29.47 -19.93 23.52
N SER A 121 -28.93 -20.67 22.55
CA SER A 121 -27.56 -21.13 22.60
C SER A 121 -26.58 -19.96 22.56
N ALA A 122 -25.52 -20.05 23.36
CA ALA A 122 -24.36 -19.17 23.32
C ALA A 122 -23.77 -19.00 21.91
N ARG A 123 -23.82 -20.05 21.08
CA ARG A 123 -23.31 -20.03 19.71
C ARG A 123 -24.13 -19.12 18.80
N THR A 124 -25.46 -19.07 19.01
CA THR A 124 -26.36 -18.19 18.26
C THR A 124 -26.03 -16.73 18.53
N VAL A 125 -25.82 -16.37 19.80
CA VAL A 125 -25.40 -15.01 20.20
C VAL A 125 -24.06 -14.64 19.56
N VAL A 126 -23.06 -15.53 19.65
CA VAL A 126 -21.75 -15.28 19.04
C VAL A 126 -21.84 -15.10 17.53
N ARG A 127 -22.62 -15.94 16.84
CA ARG A 127 -22.83 -15.80 15.39
C ARG A 127 -23.47 -14.47 15.02
N SER A 128 -24.47 -14.01 15.78
CA SER A 128 -25.10 -12.72 15.54
C SER A 128 -24.11 -11.56 15.63
N VAL A 129 -23.28 -11.53 16.68
CA VAL A 129 -22.28 -10.47 16.88
C VAL A 129 -21.18 -10.53 15.81
N VAL A 130 -20.75 -11.73 15.44
CA VAL A 130 -19.75 -11.90 14.37
C VAL A 130 -20.30 -11.47 13.02
N LEU A 131 -21.57 -11.75 12.70
CA LEU A 131 -22.22 -11.27 11.48
C LEU A 131 -22.34 -9.76 11.45
N GLU A 132 -22.68 -9.12 12.58
CA GLU A 132 -22.71 -7.67 12.69
C GLU A 132 -21.31 -7.07 12.47
N ALA A 133 -20.28 -7.63 13.10
CA ALA A 133 -18.90 -7.19 12.92
C ALA A 133 -18.41 -7.40 11.49
N ALA A 134 -18.78 -8.50 10.85
CA ALA A 134 -18.46 -8.78 9.45
C ALA A 134 -19.14 -7.77 8.50
N ALA A 135 -20.41 -7.43 8.74
CA ALA A 135 -21.12 -6.42 7.96
C ALA A 135 -20.45 -5.04 8.08
N ILE A 136 -20.05 -4.66 9.30
CA ILE A 136 -19.30 -3.41 9.55
C ILE A 136 -17.95 -3.43 8.84
N ALA A 137 -17.24 -4.56 8.85
CA ALA A 137 -15.97 -4.71 8.14
C ALA A 137 -16.14 -4.58 6.62
N VAL A 138 -17.17 -5.20 6.04
CA VAL A 138 -17.46 -5.08 4.61
C VAL A 138 -17.77 -3.63 4.24
N LEU A 139 -18.68 -2.97 4.96
CA LEU A 139 -19.02 -1.57 4.71
C LEU A 139 -17.82 -0.64 4.89
N GLY A 140 -17.04 -0.85 5.95
CA GLY A 140 -15.82 -0.11 6.21
C GLY A 140 -14.76 -0.32 5.12
N SER A 141 -14.63 -1.53 4.58
CA SER A 141 -13.69 -1.82 3.49
C SER A 141 -14.08 -1.11 2.19
N VAL A 142 -15.37 -1.10 1.83
CA VAL A 142 -15.88 -0.40 0.66
C VAL A 142 -15.64 1.10 0.79
N ALA A 143 -16.00 1.68 1.94
CA ALA A 143 -15.78 3.09 2.23
C ALA A 143 -14.27 3.45 2.22
N GLY A 144 -13.44 2.62 2.85
CA GLY A 144 -11.99 2.82 2.90
C GLY A 144 -11.33 2.77 1.53
N VAL A 145 -11.73 1.83 0.68
CA VAL A 145 -11.24 1.73 -0.71
C VAL A 145 -11.68 2.96 -1.51
N ALA A 146 -12.93 3.39 -1.39
CA ALA A 146 -13.42 4.58 -2.08
C ALA A 146 -12.62 5.83 -1.68
N VAL A 147 -12.38 6.03 -0.39
CA VAL A 147 -11.55 7.14 0.13
C VAL A 147 -10.11 7.02 -0.37
N GLY A 148 -9.53 5.82 -0.38
CA GLY A 148 -8.16 5.58 -0.86
C GLY A 148 -8.00 5.89 -2.35
N VAL A 149 -8.96 5.49 -3.19
CA VAL A 149 -8.97 5.80 -4.63
C VAL A 149 -9.12 7.30 -4.85
N LEU A 150 -10.02 7.97 -4.11
CA LEU A 150 -10.20 9.41 -4.21
C LEU A 150 -8.94 10.18 -3.79
N ALA A 151 -8.32 9.79 -2.69
CA ALA A 151 -7.05 10.37 -2.24
C ALA A 151 -5.94 10.19 -3.29
N SER A 152 -5.85 8.99 -3.88
CA SER A 152 -4.91 8.70 -4.98
C SER A 152 -5.14 9.61 -6.19
N ALA A 153 -6.39 9.83 -6.58
CA ALA A 153 -6.74 10.73 -7.68
C ALA A 153 -6.36 12.18 -7.38
N ILE A 154 -6.65 12.67 -6.16
CA ILE A 154 -6.29 14.04 -5.73
C ILE A 154 -4.78 14.24 -5.73
N VAL A 155 -4.02 13.28 -5.19
CA VAL A 155 -2.55 13.31 -5.19
C VAL A 155 -2.02 13.34 -6.62
N ASN A 156 -2.49 12.44 -7.48
CA ASN A 156 -2.04 12.42 -8.87
C ASN A 156 -2.35 13.74 -9.58
N HIS A 157 -3.57 14.27 -9.45
CA HIS A 157 -3.96 15.54 -10.07
C HIS A 157 -3.06 16.70 -9.61
N HIS A 158 -2.80 16.79 -8.30
CA HIS A 158 -1.95 17.84 -7.74
C HIS A 158 -0.51 17.77 -8.27
N TYR A 159 0.11 16.59 -8.20
CA TYR A 159 1.50 16.43 -8.61
C TYR A 159 1.69 16.53 -10.13
N GLN A 160 0.73 16.06 -10.93
CA GLN A 160 0.76 16.23 -12.39
C GLN A 160 0.69 17.71 -12.78
N ALA A 161 -0.11 18.51 -12.08
CA ALA A 161 -0.20 19.95 -12.30
C ALA A 161 1.09 20.68 -11.91
N VAL A 162 1.72 20.32 -10.79
CA VAL A 162 2.95 20.95 -10.29
C VAL A 162 4.16 20.61 -11.15
N TYR A 163 4.34 19.33 -11.49
CA TYR A 163 5.52 18.84 -12.20
C TYR A 163 5.34 18.78 -13.73
N ARG A 164 4.17 19.17 -14.25
CA ARG A 164 3.82 19.14 -15.69
C ARG A 164 4.19 17.81 -16.36
N THR A 165 3.90 16.71 -15.68
CA THR A 165 4.28 15.36 -16.10
C THR A 165 3.05 14.47 -16.20
N PRO A 166 2.96 13.57 -17.20
CA PRO A 166 1.87 12.59 -17.28
C PRO A 166 2.06 11.41 -16.30
N LEU A 167 3.14 11.39 -15.52
CA LEU A 167 3.43 10.30 -14.59
C LEU A 167 2.37 10.19 -13.49
N ARG A 168 2.06 8.95 -13.11
CA ARG A 168 1.22 8.63 -11.95
C ARG A 168 2.10 8.38 -10.74
N PHE A 169 1.89 9.15 -9.68
CA PHE A 169 2.65 9.08 -8.43
C PHE A 169 2.01 8.13 -7.41
N SER A 170 0.69 7.97 -7.46
CA SER A 170 -0.06 7.03 -6.62
C SER A 170 -0.80 6.04 -7.50
N ILE A 171 -0.54 4.74 -7.31
CA ILE A 171 -1.16 3.67 -8.08
C ILE A 171 -1.89 2.74 -7.11
N VAL A 172 -3.22 2.73 -7.19
CA VAL A 172 -4.05 1.76 -6.49
C VAL A 172 -4.12 0.50 -7.35
N THR A 173 -3.42 -0.55 -6.93
CA THR A 173 -3.40 -1.84 -7.63
C THR A 173 -4.45 -2.78 -7.02
N THR A 174 -5.01 -3.67 -7.84
CA THR A 174 -6.01 -4.66 -7.40
C THR A 174 -5.52 -5.50 -6.22
N ASP A 175 -4.24 -5.88 -6.20
CA ASP A 175 -3.65 -6.66 -5.11
C ASP A 175 -3.69 -5.92 -3.76
N ILE A 176 -3.47 -4.60 -3.76
CA ILE A 176 -3.50 -3.78 -2.54
C ILE A 176 -4.94 -3.67 -2.03
N VAL A 177 -5.90 -3.49 -2.94
CA VAL A 177 -7.32 -3.44 -2.60
C VAL A 177 -7.78 -4.77 -2.01
N LEU A 178 -7.41 -5.89 -2.65
CA LEU A 178 -7.77 -7.23 -2.18
C LEU A 178 -7.15 -7.51 -0.81
N LEU A 179 -5.88 -7.16 -0.60
CA LEU A 179 -5.21 -7.27 0.69
C LEU A 179 -5.89 -6.43 1.77
N ALA A 180 -6.27 -5.18 1.46
CA ALA A 180 -6.94 -4.29 2.40
C ALA A 180 -8.32 -4.82 2.81
N VAL A 181 -9.10 -5.30 1.85
CA VAL A 181 -10.42 -5.91 2.10
C VAL A 181 -10.26 -7.19 2.92
N ALA A 182 -9.31 -8.07 2.57
CA ALA A 182 -9.04 -9.29 3.31
C ALA A 182 -8.62 -9.00 4.76
N LEU A 183 -7.70 -8.05 4.97
CA LEU A 183 -7.26 -7.62 6.31
C LEU A 183 -8.42 -7.04 7.11
N SER A 184 -9.24 -6.17 6.50
CA SER A 184 -10.41 -5.58 7.16
C SER A 184 -11.39 -6.66 7.64
N LEU A 185 -11.68 -7.63 6.78
CA LEU A 185 -12.59 -8.72 7.11
C LEU A 185 -12.04 -9.62 8.23
N VAL A 186 -10.77 -10.01 8.14
CA VAL A 186 -10.10 -10.83 9.16
C VAL A 186 -10.10 -10.13 10.52
N LEU A 187 -9.69 -8.85 10.57
CA LEU A 187 -9.62 -8.09 11.81
C LEU A 187 -11.02 -7.82 12.39
N GLY A 188 -12.01 -7.51 11.55
CA GLY A 188 -13.38 -7.30 11.98
C GLY A 188 -14.03 -8.55 12.56
N ILE A 189 -13.90 -9.69 11.88
CA ILE A 189 -14.40 -10.98 12.38
C ILE A 189 -13.68 -11.37 13.68
N ALA A 190 -12.36 -11.21 13.74
CA ALA A 190 -11.59 -11.53 14.93
C ALA A 190 -12.04 -10.68 16.13
N ALA A 191 -12.20 -9.37 15.95
CA ALA A 191 -12.67 -8.46 16.99
C ALA A 191 -14.07 -8.81 17.49
N GLY A 192 -15.03 -9.03 16.57
CA GLY A 192 -16.40 -9.43 16.90
C GLY A 192 -16.45 -10.77 17.64
N TRP A 193 -15.65 -11.75 17.21
CA TRP A 193 -15.57 -13.06 17.86
C TRP A 193 -14.98 -12.96 19.28
N LEU A 194 -13.90 -12.19 19.46
CA LEU A 194 -13.27 -11.94 20.76
C LEU A 194 -14.26 -11.29 21.74
N ALA A 195 -14.95 -10.24 21.30
CA ALA A 195 -15.94 -9.54 22.13
C ALA A 195 -17.10 -10.47 22.53
N ALA A 196 -17.67 -11.20 21.57
CA ALA A 196 -18.79 -12.10 21.83
C ALA A 196 -18.40 -13.28 22.74
N ARG A 197 -17.19 -13.82 22.57
CA ARG A 197 -16.69 -14.93 23.40
C ARG A 197 -16.49 -14.50 24.85
N ARG A 198 -16.11 -13.24 25.09
CA ARG A 198 -15.94 -12.68 26.44
C ARG A 198 -17.28 -12.62 27.19
N LEU A 199 -18.35 -12.20 26.51
CA LEU A 199 -19.72 -12.13 27.07
C LEU A 199 -20.33 -13.49 27.37
N VAL A 200 -20.10 -14.48 26.51
CA VAL A 200 -20.68 -15.82 26.68
C VAL A 200 -20.01 -16.60 27.82
N ARG A 201 -18.72 -16.33 28.09
CA ARG A 201 -17.96 -17.00 29.15
C ARG A 201 -18.36 -16.55 30.55
N THR A 202 -19.01 -15.40 30.70
CA THR A 202 -19.57 -14.98 31.98
C THR A 202 -20.88 -15.73 32.28
N PRO A 203 -21.05 -16.29 33.49
CA PRO A 203 -22.27 -17.01 33.87
C PRO A 203 -23.51 -16.09 33.80
N PRO A 204 -24.67 -16.56 33.28
CA PRO A 204 -25.86 -15.73 33.12
C PRO A 204 -26.35 -15.07 34.42
N LEU A 205 -26.26 -15.78 35.55
CA LEU A 205 -26.62 -15.28 36.88
C LEU A 205 -25.72 -14.13 37.34
N ALA A 206 -24.44 -14.15 36.96
CA ALA A 206 -23.50 -13.07 37.23
C ALA A 206 -23.72 -11.84 36.30
N LEU A 207 -24.57 -11.96 35.27
CA LEU A 207 -24.95 -10.83 34.41
C LEU A 207 -26.03 -9.94 35.04
N PHE A 208 -26.83 -10.46 35.99
CA PHE A 208 -27.87 -9.71 36.69
C PHE A 208 -27.42 -9.06 38.00
N GLY A 209 -26.33 -9.55 38.62
CA GLY A 209 -25.87 -9.11 39.94
C GLY A 209 -24.94 -7.89 39.97
N ARG A 210 -24.84 -7.10 38.90
CA ARG A 210 -24.01 -5.89 38.81
C ARG A 210 -24.74 -4.74 38.13
#